data_AF-A0A4Z0R0T5-F1
#
_entry.id   AF-A0A4Z0R0T5-F1
#
_cell.length_a   1.000
_cell.length_b   1.000
_cell.length_c   1.000
_cell.angle_alpha   90.00
_cell.angle_beta   90.00
_cell.angle_gamma   90.00
#
_symmetry.space_group_name_H-M   'P 1'
#
loop_
_entity.id
_entity.type
_entity.pdbx_description
1 polymer ?
#
loop_
_entity_poly.entity_id
_entity_poly.type
_entity_poly.pdbx_seq_one_letter_code
_entity_poly.pdbx_strand_id
1 'polypeptide(L)'
;MDMDTLISKLNWFYTLELNQVDFYYAQSKAFKGRYSSIVLERCANIEQNHVDKIGEKIKDLGGKPTVLGDIISPIIGKVAGELISMTGLEDTLAIDIMIEQKAMKDYNDLIEKLHKDNYGDKELIKILQHNFVDEHLHTEWFRTKIIAMKQYEFTAKHFSASTEMHSETQMKESIHKDQYRTNPKRAKLVKPRPIKNVKW
;
A
#
# COMPACT_ATOMS: atom_id res chain seq x y z
N MET A 1 -22.41 26.58 -6.45
CA MET A 1 -22.78 25.62 -5.38
C MET A 1 -23.33 26.42 -4.20
N ASP A 2 -24.25 25.87 -3.42
CA ASP A 2 -24.70 26.49 -2.15
C ASP A 2 -23.99 25.88 -0.92
N MET A 3 -24.20 26.47 0.25
CA MET A 3 -23.51 26.10 1.50
C MET A 3 -23.88 24.69 1.94
N ASP A 4 -25.16 24.31 1.87
CA ASP A 4 -25.63 22.99 2.28
C ASP A 4 -25.04 21.88 1.39
N THR A 5 -24.94 22.15 0.09
CA THR A 5 -24.27 21.27 -0.87
C THR A 5 -22.78 21.14 -0.55
N LEU A 6 -22.10 22.24 -0.22
CA LEU A 6 -20.70 22.20 0.17
C LEU A 6 -20.50 21.38 1.45
N ILE A 7 -21.27 21.67 2.51
CA ILE A 7 -21.21 20.92 3.77
C ILE A 7 -21.49 19.43 3.54
N SER A 8 -22.46 19.09 2.68
CA SER A 8 -22.74 17.70 2.32
C SER A 8 -21.56 17.03 1.62
N LYS A 9 -20.86 17.75 0.73
CA LYS A 9 -19.63 17.26 0.08
C LYS A 9 -18.48 17.11 1.06
N LEU A 10 -18.32 18.04 2.00
CA LEU A 10 -17.30 17.92 3.04
C LEU A 10 -17.60 16.76 4.00
N ASN A 11 -18.86 16.51 4.34
CA ASN A 11 -19.24 15.32 5.11
C ASN A 11 -18.97 14.02 4.37
N TRP A 12 -19.06 14.02 3.02
CA TRP A 12 -18.62 12.90 2.21
C TRP A 12 -17.11 12.63 2.40
N PHE A 13 -16.25 13.64 2.27
CA PHE A 13 -14.81 13.47 2.53
C PHE A 13 -14.54 13.08 3.98
N TYR A 14 -15.12 13.79 4.95
CA TYR A 14 -14.97 13.49 6.37
C TYR A 14 -15.22 12.01 6.67
N THR A 15 -16.26 11.44 6.06
CA THR A 15 -16.56 10.03 6.24
C THR A 15 -15.62 9.12 5.46
N LEU A 16 -15.24 9.48 4.23
CA LEU A 16 -14.23 8.75 3.47
C LEU A 16 -12.94 8.61 4.27
N GLU A 17 -12.41 9.72 4.80
CA GLU A 17 -11.15 9.73 5.56
C GLU A 17 -11.24 8.95 6.87
N LEU A 18 -12.36 9.02 7.58
CA LEU A 18 -12.57 8.19 8.78
C LEU A 18 -12.45 6.69 8.45
N ASN A 19 -12.98 6.26 7.31
CA ASN A 19 -12.84 4.87 6.89
C ASN A 19 -11.39 4.54 6.51
N GLN A 20 -10.66 5.45 5.87
CA GLN A 20 -9.24 5.25 5.55
C GLN A 20 -8.40 5.12 6.83
N VAL A 21 -8.65 5.94 7.86
CA VAL A 21 -8.03 5.82 9.19
C VAL A 21 -8.22 4.40 9.74
N ASP A 22 -9.47 3.93 9.80
CA ASP A 22 -9.81 2.62 10.37
C ASP A 22 -9.17 1.49 9.55
N PHE A 23 -9.21 1.57 8.22
CA PHE A 23 -8.61 0.57 7.34
C PHE A 23 -7.09 0.50 7.50
N TYR A 24 -6.39 1.63 7.37
CA TYR A 24 -4.93 1.64 7.48
C TYR A 24 -4.47 1.23 8.88
N TYR A 25 -5.21 1.61 9.92
CA TYR A 25 -4.89 1.13 11.27
C TYR A 25 -5.12 -0.37 11.43
N ALA A 26 -6.21 -0.93 10.91
CA ALA A 26 -6.47 -2.37 10.94
C ALA A 26 -5.41 -3.16 10.16
N GLN A 27 -5.06 -2.72 8.96
CA GLN A 27 -4.04 -3.34 8.12
C GLN A 27 -2.64 -3.24 8.76
N SER A 28 -2.31 -2.11 9.39
CA SER A 28 -1.03 -1.94 10.11
C SER A 28 -0.85 -3.04 11.16
N LYS A 29 -1.92 -3.41 11.88
CA LYS A 29 -1.92 -4.49 12.87
C LYS A 29 -1.81 -5.86 12.20
N ALA A 30 -2.49 -6.07 11.08
CA ALA A 30 -2.44 -7.33 10.34
C ALA A 30 -1.02 -7.64 9.81
N PHE A 31 -0.25 -6.61 9.43
CA PHE A 31 1.11 -6.76 8.91
C PHE A 31 2.22 -6.50 9.94
N LYS A 32 1.91 -6.54 11.24
CA LYS A 32 2.85 -6.21 12.33
C LYS A 32 4.21 -6.88 12.16
N GLY A 33 5.28 -6.12 12.38
CA GLY A 33 6.67 -6.58 12.24
C GLY A 33 7.25 -6.45 10.82
N ARG A 34 6.45 -5.99 9.84
CA ARG A 34 6.92 -5.65 8.49
C ARG A 34 7.05 -4.13 8.35
N TYR A 35 7.92 -3.66 7.45
CA TYR A 35 8.01 -2.23 7.13
C TYR A 35 6.66 -1.65 6.65
N SER A 36 5.86 -2.44 5.94
CA SER A 36 4.51 -2.04 5.49
C SER A 36 3.57 -1.71 6.65
N SER A 37 3.73 -2.33 7.83
CA SER A 37 2.95 -2.00 9.02
C SER A 37 3.18 -0.55 9.45
N ILE A 38 4.44 -0.11 9.45
CA ILE A 38 4.82 1.27 9.83
C ILE A 38 4.28 2.27 8.80
N VAL A 39 4.33 1.93 7.51
CA VAL A 39 3.81 2.82 6.47
C VAL A 39 2.30 2.96 6.57
N LEU A 40 1.57 1.87 6.74
CA LEU A 40 0.12 1.89 6.92
C LEU A 40 -0.27 2.66 8.19
N GLU A 41 0.45 2.48 9.29
CA GLU A 41 0.26 3.31 10.49
C GLU A 41 0.52 4.79 10.20
N ARG A 42 1.51 5.13 9.37
CA ARG A 42 1.77 6.51 8.99
C ARG A 42 0.66 7.09 8.11
N CYS A 43 0.14 6.33 7.14
CA CYS A 43 -1.01 6.70 6.33
C CYS A 43 -2.21 6.99 7.25
N ALA A 44 -2.55 6.09 8.17
CA ALA A 44 -3.66 6.30 9.13
C ALA A 44 -3.53 7.62 9.91
N ASN A 45 -2.31 8.01 10.31
CA ASN A 45 -2.08 9.28 11.00
C ASN A 45 -2.25 10.51 10.09
N ILE A 46 -1.92 10.39 8.80
CA ILE A 46 -2.14 11.44 7.80
C ILE A 46 -3.64 11.59 7.56
N GLU A 47 -4.36 10.47 7.39
CA GLU A 47 -5.82 10.48 7.22
C GLU A 47 -6.55 11.07 8.43
N GLN A 48 -6.08 10.79 9.64
CA GLN A 48 -6.65 11.41 10.83
C GLN A 48 -6.50 12.94 10.78
N ASN A 49 -5.39 13.45 10.24
CA ASN A 49 -5.22 14.88 10.03
C ASN A 49 -6.18 15.43 8.96
N HIS A 50 -6.50 14.65 7.92
CA HIS A 50 -7.54 15.01 6.95
C HIS A 50 -8.91 15.11 7.64
N VAL A 51 -9.30 14.07 8.40
CA VAL A 51 -10.54 14.03 9.20
C VAL A 51 -10.67 15.26 10.08
N ASP A 52 -9.61 15.59 10.83
CA ASP A 52 -9.61 16.69 11.78
C ASP A 52 -9.82 18.03 11.07
N LYS A 53 -9.05 18.31 10.02
CA LYS A 53 -9.14 19.57 9.24
C LYS A 53 -10.48 19.73 8.54
N ILE A 54 -11.01 18.66 7.93
CA ILE A 54 -12.31 18.71 7.25
C ILE A 54 -13.42 18.89 8.29
N GLY A 55 -13.34 18.18 9.42
CA GLY A 55 -14.28 18.29 10.52
C GLY A 55 -14.31 19.70 11.12
N GLU A 56 -13.15 20.32 11.31
CA GLU A 56 -13.05 21.73 11.71
C GLU A 56 -13.68 22.65 10.65
N LYS A 57 -13.35 22.46 9.37
CA LYS A 57 -13.90 23.32 8.32
C LYS A 57 -15.42 23.21 8.18
N ILE A 58 -16.00 22.04 8.39
CA ILE A 58 -17.45 21.86 8.43
C ILE A 58 -18.07 22.68 9.57
N LYS A 59 -17.45 22.67 10.76
CA LYS A 59 -17.94 23.45 11.92
C LYS A 59 -17.86 24.95 11.64
N ASP A 60 -16.77 25.41 11.04
CA ASP A 60 -16.58 26.83 10.69
C ASP A 60 -17.63 27.34 9.70
N LEU A 61 -18.11 26.46 8.82
CA LEU A 61 -19.19 26.75 7.88
C LEU A 61 -20.59 26.66 8.52
N GLY A 62 -20.68 26.40 9.83
CA GLY A 62 -21.94 26.26 10.57
C GLY A 62 -22.58 24.86 10.48
N GLY A 63 -21.89 23.90 9.86
CA GLY A 63 -22.33 22.51 9.76
C GLY A 63 -21.93 21.66 10.96
N LYS A 64 -22.35 20.38 10.93
CA LYS A 64 -21.90 19.35 11.89
C LYS A 64 -21.21 18.23 11.12
N PRO A 65 -19.96 17.87 11.49
CA PRO A 65 -19.30 16.68 10.93
C PRO A 65 -20.15 15.45 11.19
N THR A 66 -20.51 14.75 10.12
CA THR A 66 -21.50 13.67 10.13
C THR A 66 -20.99 12.52 9.27
N VAL A 67 -21.02 11.32 9.85
CA VAL A 67 -20.69 10.06 9.18
C VAL A 67 -21.87 9.65 8.29
N LEU A 68 -21.63 9.53 6.99
CA LEU A 68 -22.65 9.16 5.99
C LEU A 68 -22.73 7.64 5.78
N GLY A 69 -23.41 6.91 6.68
CA GLY A 69 -23.45 5.44 6.67
C GLY A 69 -24.01 4.79 5.39
N ASP A 70 -25.07 5.34 4.81
CA ASP A 70 -25.76 4.72 3.66
C ASP A 70 -25.06 4.94 2.32
N ILE A 71 -24.24 6.00 2.18
CA ILE A 71 -23.66 6.41 0.89
C ILE A 71 -22.37 5.64 0.57
N ILE A 72 -21.67 5.17 1.61
CA ILE A 72 -20.33 4.56 1.48
C ILE A 72 -20.40 3.04 1.63
N SER A 73 -21.55 2.51 2.04
CA SER A 73 -21.82 1.07 2.15
C SER A 73 -21.38 0.22 0.94
N PRO A 74 -21.44 0.68 -0.33
CA PRO A 74 -20.91 -0.10 -1.45
C PRO A 74 -19.39 -0.23 -1.47
N ILE A 75 -18.67 0.82 -1.05
CA ILE A 75 -17.19 0.83 -0.96
C ILE A 75 -16.78 0.05 0.29
N ILE A 76 -17.37 0.39 1.45
CA ILE A 76 -17.09 -0.26 2.74
C ILE A 76 -17.48 -1.73 2.73
N GLY A 77 -18.64 -2.10 2.18
CA GLY A 77 -19.11 -3.49 2.15
C GLY A 77 -18.24 -4.40 1.28
N LYS A 78 -17.76 -3.87 0.14
CA LYS A 78 -16.82 -4.58 -0.72
C LYS A 78 -15.45 -4.73 -0.04
N VAL A 79 -14.92 -3.65 0.53
CA VAL A 79 -13.60 -3.64 1.19
C VAL A 79 -13.59 -4.45 2.50
N ALA A 80 -14.65 -4.40 3.30
CA ALA A 80 -14.77 -5.19 4.53
C ALA A 80 -14.90 -6.69 4.24
N GLY A 81 -15.64 -7.07 3.18
CA GLY A 81 -15.71 -8.45 2.70
C GLY A 81 -14.37 -8.93 2.14
N GLU A 82 -13.66 -8.07 1.41
CA GLU A 82 -12.35 -8.37 0.85
C GLU A 82 -11.27 -8.48 1.94
N LEU A 83 -11.23 -7.61 2.95
CA LEU A 83 -10.31 -7.68 4.10
C LEU A 83 -10.37 -9.01 4.88
N ILE A 84 -11.56 -9.60 4.99
CA ILE A 84 -11.73 -10.93 5.61
C ILE A 84 -11.15 -12.04 4.72
N SER A 85 -11.12 -11.83 3.40
CA SER A 85 -10.59 -12.78 2.41
C SER A 85 -9.12 -12.52 2.00
N MET A 86 -8.53 -11.41 2.42
CA MET A 86 -7.19 -11.00 2.04
C MET A 86 -6.12 -11.88 2.65
N THR A 87 -5.39 -12.58 1.79
CA THR A 87 -4.32 -13.50 2.22
C THR A 87 -2.92 -12.88 2.10
N GLY A 88 -2.79 -11.69 1.47
CA GLY A 88 -1.50 -11.11 1.12
C GLY A 88 -1.44 -9.59 1.09
N LEU A 89 -0.22 -9.06 1.23
CA LEU A 89 0.06 -7.63 1.17
C LEU A 89 -0.20 -7.04 -0.23
N GLU A 90 0.08 -7.78 -1.30
CA GLU A 90 -0.15 -7.28 -2.67
C GLU A 90 -1.61 -6.91 -2.90
N ASP A 91 -2.53 -7.82 -2.58
CA ASP A 91 -3.96 -7.57 -2.73
C ASP A 91 -4.38 -6.38 -1.87
N THR A 92 -3.85 -6.28 -0.64
CA THR A 92 -4.17 -5.16 0.29
C THR A 92 -3.85 -3.84 -0.36
N LEU A 93 -2.61 -3.70 -0.83
CA LEU A 93 -2.16 -2.47 -1.46
C LEU A 93 -2.90 -2.17 -2.77
N ALA A 94 -3.38 -3.20 -3.49
CA ALA A 94 -4.18 -3.01 -4.70
C ALA A 94 -5.57 -2.43 -4.38
N ILE A 95 -6.19 -2.86 -3.28
CA ILE A 95 -7.43 -2.24 -2.78
C ILE A 95 -7.17 -0.81 -2.33
N ASP A 96 -6.11 -0.58 -1.56
CA ASP A 96 -5.77 0.77 -1.09
C ASP A 96 -5.61 1.72 -2.28
N ILE A 97 -4.91 1.32 -3.35
CA ILE A 97 -4.83 2.10 -4.60
C ILE A 97 -6.22 2.44 -5.17
N MET A 98 -7.19 1.52 -5.13
CA MET A 98 -8.54 1.80 -5.64
C MET A 98 -9.28 2.82 -4.77
N ILE A 99 -9.11 2.74 -3.45
CA ILE A 99 -9.71 3.70 -2.50
C ILE A 99 -9.09 5.08 -2.73
N GLU A 100 -7.76 5.15 -2.80
CA GLU A 100 -7.02 6.39 -3.01
C GLU A 100 -7.36 7.05 -4.36
N GLN A 101 -7.45 6.26 -5.44
CA GLN A 101 -7.89 6.78 -6.74
C GLN A 101 -9.30 7.37 -6.70
N LYS A 102 -10.19 6.80 -5.87
CA LYS A 102 -11.54 7.34 -5.67
C LYS A 102 -11.49 8.65 -4.89
N ALA A 103 -10.71 8.71 -3.81
CA ALA A 103 -10.49 9.92 -3.02
C ALA A 103 -9.93 11.06 -3.89
N MET A 104 -8.86 10.78 -4.64
CA MET A 104 -8.25 11.70 -5.59
C MET A 104 -9.27 12.25 -6.61
N LYS A 105 -10.08 11.38 -7.22
CA LYS A 105 -11.10 11.81 -8.18
C LYS A 105 -12.09 12.77 -7.52
N ASP A 106 -12.60 12.42 -6.35
CA ASP A 106 -13.58 13.26 -5.66
C ASP A 106 -12.98 14.61 -5.26
N TYR A 107 -11.75 14.61 -4.72
CA TYR A 107 -11.03 15.83 -4.35
C TYR A 107 -10.87 16.75 -5.57
N ASN A 108 -10.38 16.21 -6.68
CA ASN A 108 -10.22 16.98 -7.91
C ASN A 108 -11.57 17.56 -8.39
N ASP A 109 -12.63 16.75 -8.40
CA ASP A 109 -13.97 17.19 -8.81
C ASP A 109 -14.47 18.35 -7.93
N LEU A 110 -14.26 18.29 -6.60
CA LEU A 110 -14.66 19.37 -5.69
C LEU A 110 -13.81 20.62 -5.89
N ILE A 111 -12.48 20.48 -5.98
CA ILE A 111 -11.55 21.61 -6.18
C ILE A 111 -11.88 22.35 -7.49
N GLU A 112 -12.04 21.62 -8.59
CA GLU A 112 -12.41 22.21 -9.88
C GLU A 112 -13.75 22.94 -9.81
N LYS A 113 -14.74 22.35 -9.14
CA LYS A 113 -16.05 22.97 -8.95
C LYS A 113 -15.97 24.25 -8.14
N LEU A 114 -15.19 24.27 -7.05
CA LEU A 114 -14.99 25.47 -6.22
C LEU A 114 -14.33 26.60 -7.01
N HIS A 115 -13.30 26.29 -7.80
CA HIS A 115 -12.67 27.27 -8.69
C HIS A 115 -13.65 27.80 -9.74
N LYS A 116 -14.40 26.92 -10.40
CA LYS A 116 -15.36 27.30 -11.45
C LYS A 116 -16.48 28.16 -10.91
N ASP A 117 -17.01 27.82 -9.75
CA ASP A 117 -18.11 28.54 -9.12
C ASP A 117 -17.64 29.80 -8.38
N ASN A 118 -16.32 30.08 -8.33
CA ASN A 118 -15.68 31.10 -7.50
C ASN A 118 -16.20 31.07 -6.05
N TYR A 119 -16.28 29.85 -5.51
CA TYR A 119 -16.93 29.54 -4.25
C TYR A 119 -15.94 28.86 -3.29
N GLY A 120 -16.14 29.07 -1.98
CA GLY A 120 -15.20 28.63 -0.95
C GLY A 120 -14.07 29.63 -0.73
N ASP A 121 -13.53 29.62 0.49
CA ASP A 121 -12.37 30.44 0.81
C ASP A 121 -11.05 29.77 0.39
N LYS A 122 -9.98 30.56 0.40
CA LYS A 122 -8.63 30.10 0.01
C LYS A 122 -8.09 29.01 0.93
N GLU A 123 -8.54 28.97 2.18
CA GLU A 123 -8.09 28.00 3.16
C GLU A 123 -8.70 26.63 2.89
N LEU A 124 -10.01 26.55 2.62
CA LEU A 124 -10.68 25.33 2.20
C LEU A 124 -10.00 24.73 0.98
N ILE A 125 -9.78 25.53 -0.06
CA ILE A 125 -9.12 25.06 -1.29
C ILE A 125 -7.73 24.49 -0.96
N LYS A 126 -6.98 25.16 -0.09
CA LYS A 126 -5.66 24.69 0.33
C LYS A 126 -5.72 23.37 1.11
N ILE A 127 -6.69 23.21 2.00
CA ILE A 127 -6.91 21.94 2.74
C ILE A 127 -7.16 20.81 1.73
N LEU A 128 -8.11 21.00 0.81
CA LEU A 128 -8.44 19.99 -0.20
C LEU A 128 -7.24 19.64 -1.10
N GLN A 129 -6.46 20.65 -1.49
CA GLN A 129 -5.26 20.44 -2.31
C GLN A 129 -4.16 19.69 -1.56
N HIS A 130 -3.97 19.96 -0.27
CA HIS A 130 -2.99 19.22 0.53
C HIS A 130 -3.39 17.75 0.66
N ASN A 131 -4.65 17.48 1.02
CA ASN A 131 -5.14 16.10 1.12
C ASN A 131 -5.02 15.37 -0.23
N PHE A 132 -5.40 16.02 -1.34
CA PHE A 132 -5.23 15.46 -2.69
C PHE A 132 -3.78 15.06 -3.01
N VAL A 133 -2.79 15.84 -2.56
CA VAL A 133 -1.37 15.50 -2.72
C VAL A 133 -1.01 14.28 -1.88
N ASP A 134 -1.50 14.22 -0.65
CA ASP A 134 -1.25 13.09 0.25
C ASP A 134 -1.83 11.78 -0.31
N GLU A 135 -3.05 11.78 -0.87
CA GLU A 135 -3.64 10.60 -1.54
C GLU A 135 -2.79 10.10 -2.72
N HIS A 136 -2.22 11.06 -3.47
CA HIS A 136 -1.29 10.76 -4.56
C HIS A 136 -0.02 10.08 -4.04
N LEU A 137 0.55 10.57 -2.92
CA LEU A 137 1.76 10.02 -2.32
C LEU A 137 1.51 8.61 -1.75
N HIS A 138 0.37 8.38 -1.12
CA HIS A 138 -0.06 7.06 -0.66
C HIS A 138 -0.14 6.09 -1.83
N THR A 139 -0.87 6.46 -2.88
CA THR A 139 -1.02 5.68 -4.10
C THR A 139 0.33 5.28 -4.72
N GLU A 140 1.25 6.24 -4.86
CA GLU A 140 2.55 5.98 -5.49
C GLU A 140 3.42 5.05 -4.64
N TRP A 141 3.35 5.15 -3.31
CA TRP A 141 4.03 4.21 -2.44
C TRP A 141 3.46 2.79 -2.60
N PHE A 142 2.13 2.63 -2.59
CA PHE A 142 1.46 1.34 -2.77
C PHE A 142 1.83 0.70 -4.11
N ARG A 143 1.76 1.46 -5.22
CA ARG A 143 2.14 0.98 -6.56
C ARG A 143 3.59 0.52 -6.61
N THR A 144 4.50 1.36 -6.12
CA THR A 144 5.93 1.07 -6.12
C THR A 144 6.23 -0.20 -5.31
N LYS A 145 5.53 -0.39 -4.19
CA LYS A 145 5.70 -1.57 -3.35
C LYS A 145 5.23 -2.85 -4.05
N ILE A 146 4.08 -2.82 -4.73
CA ILE A 146 3.60 -3.95 -5.54
C ILE A 146 4.60 -4.30 -6.64
N ILE A 147 5.09 -3.30 -7.39
CA ILE A 147 6.08 -3.51 -8.45
C ILE A 147 7.35 -4.17 -7.90
N ALA A 148 7.86 -3.68 -6.76
CA ALA A 148 9.03 -4.25 -6.11
C ALA A 148 8.82 -5.71 -5.68
N MET A 149 7.62 -6.05 -5.17
CA MET A 149 7.27 -7.43 -4.80
C MET A 149 7.27 -8.34 -6.02
N LYS A 150 6.61 -7.93 -7.12
CA LYS A 150 6.58 -8.70 -8.37
C LYS A 150 7.95 -8.91 -8.97
N GLN A 151 8.78 -7.87 -8.96
CA GLN A 151 10.16 -7.97 -9.44
C GLN A 151 10.98 -8.96 -8.61
N TYR A 152 10.81 -8.95 -7.28
CA TYR A 152 11.49 -9.90 -6.40
C TYR A 152 11.04 -11.33 -6.66
N GLU A 153 9.73 -11.57 -6.78
CA GLU A 153 9.19 -12.90 -7.08
C GLU A 153 9.67 -13.44 -8.43
N PHE A 154 9.66 -12.60 -9.46
CA PHE A 154 10.19 -12.95 -10.78
C PHE A 154 11.67 -13.34 -10.68
N THR A 155 12.48 -12.51 -10.04
CA THR A 155 13.92 -12.75 -9.87
C THR A 155 14.18 -14.03 -9.09
N ALA A 156 13.48 -14.25 -7.98
CA ALA A 156 13.63 -15.45 -7.15
C ALA A 156 13.28 -16.74 -7.91
N LYS A 157 12.18 -16.73 -8.70
CA LYS A 157 11.78 -17.88 -9.52
C LYS A 157 12.82 -18.21 -10.60
N HIS A 158 13.35 -17.20 -11.30
CA HIS A 158 14.30 -17.41 -12.40
C HIS A 158 15.74 -17.72 -11.95
N PHE A 159 16.18 -17.20 -10.80
CA PHE A 159 17.47 -17.60 -10.20
C PHE A 159 17.42 -19.01 -9.58
N SER A 160 16.29 -19.39 -8.99
CA SER A 160 16.12 -20.75 -8.46
C SER A 160 16.09 -21.79 -9.59
N ALA A 161 15.35 -21.52 -10.68
CA ALA A 161 15.29 -22.41 -11.83
C ALA A 161 16.63 -22.57 -12.56
N SER A 162 17.44 -21.50 -12.66
CA SER A 162 18.76 -21.58 -13.28
C SER A 162 19.78 -22.32 -12.41
N THR A 163 19.66 -22.22 -11.08
CA THR A 163 20.47 -22.99 -10.12
C THR A 163 20.13 -24.48 -10.15
N GLU A 164 18.84 -24.82 -10.21
CA GLU A 164 18.38 -26.21 -10.36
C GLU A 164 18.84 -26.83 -11.68
N MET A 165 18.68 -26.12 -12.81
CA MET A 165 19.17 -26.58 -14.12
C MET A 165 20.69 -26.79 -14.14
N HIS A 166 21.47 -25.90 -13.52
CA HIS A 166 22.93 -26.08 -13.44
C HIS A 166 23.33 -27.25 -12.56
N SER A 167 22.63 -27.49 -11.46
CA SER A 167 22.86 -28.63 -10.58
C SER A 167 22.51 -29.97 -11.25
N GLU A 168 21.43 -30.05 -12.02
CA GLU A 168 21.09 -31.25 -12.80
C GLU A 168 22.09 -31.52 -13.93
N THR A 169 22.58 -30.46 -14.59
CA THR A 169 23.56 -30.58 -15.66
C THR A 169 24.91 -31.04 -15.11
N GLN A 170 25.36 -30.49 -13.97
CA GLN A 170 26.58 -30.96 -13.29
C GLN A 170 26.43 -32.38 -12.74
N MET A 171 25.25 -32.74 -12.23
CA MET A 171 25.00 -34.10 -11.76
C MET A 171 25.03 -35.11 -12.92
N LYS A 172 24.42 -34.79 -14.06
CA LYS A 172 24.50 -35.63 -15.28
C LYS A 172 25.93 -35.74 -15.83
N GLU A 173 26.69 -34.64 -15.86
CA GLU A 173 28.11 -34.68 -16.27
C GLU A 173 29.00 -35.45 -15.30
N SER A 174 28.72 -35.40 -13.99
CA SER A 174 29.46 -36.17 -12.98
C SER A 174 29.19 -37.68 -13.08
N ILE A 175 27.93 -38.07 -13.29
CA ILE A 175 27.53 -39.47 -13.53
C ILE A 175 28.17 -39.99 -14.82
N HIS A 176 28.30 -39.16 -15.85
CA HIS A 176 28.94 -39.54 -17.11
C HIS A 176 30.48 -39.66 -17.00
N LYS A 177 31.11 -38.91 -16.09
CA LYS A 177 32.56 -38.97 -15.81
C LYS A 177 32.95 -40.11 -14.87
N ASP A 178 32.07 -40.52 -13.96
CA ASP A 178 32.34 -41.63 -13.03
C ASP A 178 32.22 -43.02 -13.68
N GLN A 179 31.55 -43.15 -14.82
CA GLN A 179 31.55 -44.39 -15.61
C GLN A 179 32.91 -44.72 -16.27
N TYR A 180 33.89 -43.81 -16.25
CA TYR A 180 35.21 -44.00 -16.87
C TYR A 180 36.41 -43.87 -15.92
N ARG A 181 36.23 -43.84 -14.59
CA ARG A 181 37.34 -43.73 -13.63
C ARG A 181 37.43 -44.89 -12.65
N THR A 182 38.05 -45.97 -13.09
CA THR A 182 38.64 -46.98 -12.20
C THR A 182 40.11 -46.60 -11.87
N ASN A 183 40.35 -45.94 -10.74
CA ASN A 183 41.51 -46.23 -9.86
C ASN A 183 41.53 -45.38 -8.58
N PRO A 184 41.79 -45.94 -7.39
CA PRO A 184 41.76 -45.20 -6.13
C PRO A 184 43.17 -44.74 -5.71
N LYS A 185 43.40 -43.43 -5.61
CA LYS A 185 44.49 -42.89 -4.78
C LYS A 185 44.06 -41.65 -4.01
N ARG A 186 43.83 -41.88 -2.70
CA ARG A 186 43.93 -40.98 -1.52
C ARG A 186 44.08 -39.47 -1.80
N ALA A 187 43.05 -38.69 -1.46
CA ALA A 187 43.15 -37.24 -1.26
C ALA A 187 42.97 -36.88 0.23
N LYS A 188 43.90 -36.09 0.75
CA LYS A 188 43.91 -35.59 2.14
C LYS A 188 42.82 -34.54 2.34
N LEU A 189 42.06 -34.64 3.45
CA LEU A 189 41.09 -33.64 3.88
C LEU A 189 41.77 -32.30 4.19
N VAL A 190 41.39 -31.26 3.46
CA VAL A 190 41.64 -29.86 3.83
C VAL A 190 40.38 -29.32 4.51
N LYS A 191 40.49 -28.91 5.78
CA LYS A 191 39.37 -28.33 6.54
C LYS A 191 39.11 -26.88 6.09
N PRO A 192 37.85 -26.45 5.93
CA PRO A 192 37.53 -25.06 5.59
C PRO A 192 37.75 -24.10 6.77
N ARG A 193 38.20 -22.87 6.48
CA ARG A 193 38.33 -21.77 7.45
C ARG A 193 36.97 -21.11 7.72
N PRO A 194 36.71 -20.64 8.95
CA PRO A 194 35.44 -19.99 9.28
C PRO A 194 35.36 -18.56 8.70
N ILE A 195 34.17 -18.22 8.18
CA ILE A 195 33.81 -16.88 7.70
C ILE A 195 33.54 -15.99 8.91
N LYS A 196 34.17 -14.80 8.97
CA LYS A 196 33.94 -13.80 10.00
C LYS A 196 32.63 -13.07 9.73
N ASN A 197 31.74 -13.04 10.72
CA ASN A 197 30.50 -12.26 10.71
C ASN A 197 30.81 -10.75 10.64
N VAL A 198 30.16 -10.05 9.71
CA VAL A 198 30.07 -8.58 9.72
C VAL A 198 28.83 -8.20 10.53
N LYS A 199 29.02 -7.36 11.54
CA LYS A 199 27.92 -6.75 12.33
C LYS A 199 27.41 -5.53 11.57
N TRP A 200 26.08 -5.39 11.52
CA TRP A 200 25.37 -4.19 11.10
C TRP A 200 25.72 -2.99 12.00
#